data_AF-A0A971FCZ8-F1
#
_entry.id   AF-A0A971FCZ8-F1
#
_cell.length_a   1.000
_cell.length_b   1.000
_cell.length_c   1.000
_cell.angle_alpha   90.00
_cell.angle_beta   90.00
_cell.angle_gamma   90.00
#
_symmetry.space_group_name_H-M   'P 1'
#
loop_
_entity.id
_entity.type
_entity.pdbx_description
1 polymer ?
#
loop_
_entity_poly.entity_id
_entity_poly.type
_entity_poly.pdbx_seq_one_letter_code
_entity_poly.pdbx_strand_id
1 'polypeptide(L)' 'MLKAKWLKVVNVLLALSFLTQAGSGIFKHSLSHDAFEALHEGGGWVLVALAAAHVVLNWSWIRAQMLPGARKTAA' A
#
# COMPACT_ATOMS: atom_id res chain seq x y z
N MET A 1 14.01 -8.36 12.75
CA MET A 1 13.00 -9.44 12.64
C MET A 1 11.55 -8.93 12.65
N LEU A 2 11.15 -8.07 13.59
CA LEU A 2 9.77 -7.54 13.69
C LEU A 2 9.33 -6.75 12.44
N LYS A 3 10.20 -5.88 11.92
CA LYS A 3 9.97 -5.10 10.68
C LYS A 3 9.58 -5.96 9.47
N ALA A 4 10.29 -7.09 9.26
CA ALA A 4 10.01 -7.99 8.14
C ALA A 4 8.66 -8.71 8.29
N LYS A 5 8.25 -9.01 9.54
CA LYS A 5 6.91 -9.55 9.81
C LYS A 5 5.82 -8.51 9.48
N TRP A 6 5.99 -7.26 9.93
CA TRP A 6 5.05 -6.18 9.62
C TRP A 6 4.95 -5.90 8.13
N LEU A 7 6.06 -5.92 7.40
CA LEU A 7 6.04 -5.75 5.94
C LEU A 7 5.23 -6.85 5.24
N LYS A 8 5.32 -8.11 5.68
CA LYS A 8 4.49 -9.19 5.11
C LYS A 8 3.00 -8.92 5.34
N VAL A 9 2.63 -8.48 6.54
CA VAL A 9 1.24 -8.13 6.88
C VAL A 9 0.77 -6.94 6.03
N VAL A 10 1.51 -5.83 6.03
CA VAL A 10 1.15 -4.62 5.27
C VAL A 10 1.06 -4.91 3.77
N ASN A 11 1.94 -5.73 3.21
CA ASN A 11 1.90 -6.09 1.78
C ASN A 11 0.65 -6.89 1.42
N VAL A 12 0.24 -7.85 2.26
CA VAL A 12 -1.01 -8.60 2.03
C VAL A 12 -2.21 -7.67 2.13
N LEU A 13 -2.26 -6.81 3.15
CA LEU A 13 -3.35 -5.84 3.31
C LEU A 13 -3.39 -4.84 2.13
N LEU A 14 -2.24 -4.39 1.65
CA LEU A 14 -2.14 -3.55 0.45
C LEU A 14 -2.73 -4.24 -0.77
N ALA A 15 -2.38 -5.52 -1.00
CA ALA A 15 -2.90 -6.27 -2.13
C ALA A 15 -4.43 -6.42 -2.07
N LEU A 16 -4.97 -6.78 -0.90
CA LEU A 16 -6.41 -6.90 -0.70
C LEU A 16 -7.12 -5.56 -0.87
N SER A 17 -6.57 -4.49 -0.29
CA SER A 17 -7.11 -3.14 -0.41
C SER A 17 -7.11 -2.69 -1.86
N PHE A 18 -6.01 -2.90 -2.59
CA PHE A 18 -5.91 -2.57 -4.02
C PHE A 18 -6.97 -3.32 -4.85
N LEU A 19 -7.12 -4.63 -4.65
CA LEU A 19 -8.12 -5.43 -5.36
C LEU A 19 -9.55 -4.96 -5.04
N THR A 20 -9.80 -4.57 -3.79
CA THR A 20 -11.10 -4.02 -3.37
C THR A 20 -11.38 -2.67 -4.03
N GLN A 21 -10.38 -1.78 -4.11
CA GLN A 21 -10.51 -0.49 -4.78
C GLN A 21 -10.71 -0.64 -6.30
N ALA A 22 -9.90 -1.49 -6.93
CA ALA A 22 -10.04 -1.80 -8.34
C ALA A 22 -11.42 -2.41 -8.65
N GLY A 23 -11.84 -3.40 -7.85
CA GLY A 23 -13.14 -4.04 -8.01
C GLY A 23 -14.31 -3.07 -7.83
N SER A 24 -14.33 -2.32 -6.73
CA SER A 24 -15.40 -1.32 -6.48
C SER A 24 -15.46 -0.24 -7.56
N GLY A 25 -14.32 0.21 -8.09
CA GLY A 25 -14.26 1.15 -9.21
C GLY A 25 -14.80 0.56 -10.52
N ILE A 26 -14.41 -0.67 -10.86
CA ILE A 26 -14.85 -1.38 -12.08
C ILE A 26 -16.36 -1.66 -12.02
N PHE A 27 -16.84 -2.14 -10.87
CA PHE A 27 -18.23 -2.56 -10.67
C PHE A 27 -19.10 -1.46 -10.05
N LYS A 28 -18.70 -0.18 -10.13
CA LYS A 28 -19.39 0.94 -9.46
C LYS A 28 -20.89 1.02 -9.76
N HIS A 29 -21.31 0.64 -10.97
CA HIS A 29 -22.72 0.66 -11.40
C HIS A 29 -23.54 -0.51 -10.85
N SER A 30 -22.88 -1.55 -10.35
CA SER A 30 -23.51 -2.72 -9.72
C SER A 30 -23.60 -2.59 -8.20
N LEU A 31 -23.06 -1.51 -7.63
CA LEU A 31 -23.09 -1.23 -6.20
C LEU A 31 -24.15 -0.17 -5.91
N SER A 32 -24.79 -0.26 -4.73
CA SER A 32 -25.54 0.88 -4.22
C SER A 32 -24.58 2.03 -3.93
N HIS A 33 -25.12 3.26 -3.90
CA HIS A 33 -24.35 4.44 -3.55
C HIS A 33 -23.59 4.24 -2.22
N ASP A 34 -24.30 3.87 -1.16
CA ASP A 34 -23.70 3.68 0.17
C ASP A 34 -22.63 2.59 0.20
N ALA A 35 -22.83 1.51 -0.55
CA ALA A 35 -21.82 0.45 -0.65
C ALA A 35 -20.58 0.92 -1.40
N PHE A 36 -20.74 1.70 -2.48
CA PHE A 36 -19.62 2.29 -3.21
C PHE A 36 -18.88 3.32 -2.35
N GLU A 37 -19.59 4.21 -1.67
CA GLU A 37 -19.00 5.23 -0.78
C GLU A 37 -18.18 4.55 0.34
N ALA A 38 -18.75 3.56 1.03
CA ALA A 38 -18.05 2.84 2.09
C ALA A 38 -16.83 2.06 1.57
N LEU A 39 -16.98 1.31 0.47
CA LEU A 39 -15.92 0.43 -0.04
C LEU A 39 -14.83 1.19 -0.80
N HIS A 40 -15.21 2.13 -1.66
CA HIS A 40 -14.30 2.85 -2.53
C HIS A 40 -13.74 4.12 -1.87
N GLU A 41 -14.60 4.99 -1.35
CA GLU A 41 -14.12 6.22 -0.72
C GLU A 41 -13.50 5.93 0.65
N GLY A 42 -14.22 5.19 1.50
CA GLY A 42 -13.71 4.74 2.81
C GLY A 42 -12.50 3.82 2.68
N GLY A 43 -12.57 2.82 1.80
CA GLY A 43 -11.45 1.91 1.54
C GLY A 43 -10.25 2.59 0.86
N GLY A 44 -10.46 3.68 0.12
CA GLY A 44 -9.39 4.50 -0.46
C GLY A 44 -8.50 5.11 0.62
N TRP A 45 -9.07 5.61 1.71
CA TRP A 45 -8.30 6.10 2.86
C TRP A 45 -7.47 5.01 3.53
N VAL A 46 -8.03 3.80 3.65
CA VAL A 46 -7.31 2.62 4.17
C VAL A 46 -6.12 2.27 3.26
N LEU A 47 -6.30 2.30 1.94
CA LEU A 47 -5.23 2.06 0.97
C LEU A 47 -4.08 3.07 1.14
N VAL A 48 -4.41 4.36 1.28
CA VAL A 48 -3.41 5.44 1.48
C VAL A 48 -2.63 5.22 2.77
N ALA A 49 -3.31 4.90 3.87
CA ALA A 49 -2.65 4.63 5.15
C ALA A 49 -1.70 3.42 5.08
N LEU A 50 -2.14 2.34 4.43
CA LEU A 50 -1.30 1.15 4.20
C LEU A 50 -0.10 1.45 3.29
N ALA A 51 -0.27 2.28 2.26
CA ALA A 51 0.81 2.70 1.37
C ALA A 51 1.85 3.54 2.12
N ALA A 52 1.40 4.48 2.95
CA ALA A 52 2.29 5.27 3.81
C ALA A 52 3.06 4.36 4.79
N ALA A 53 2.38 3.42 5.45
CA ALA A 53 3.04 2.45 6.33
C ALA A 53 4.08 1.60 5.58
N HIS A 54 3.76 1.16 4.35
CA HIS A 54 4.69 0.42 3.50
C HIS A 54 5.93 1.24 3.15
N VAL A 55 5.77 2.52 2.78
CA VAL A 55 6.90 3.41 2.47
C VAL A 55 7.78 3.64 3.69
N VAL A 56 7.17 3.94 4.86
CA VAL A 56 7.91 4.15 6.12
C VAL A 56 8.70 2.90 6.49
N LEU A 57 8.06 1.72 6.43
CA LEU A 57 8.75 0.47 6.69
C LEU A 57 9.84 0.20 5.64
N ASN A 58 9.65 0.51 4.36
CA ASN A 58 10.68 0.28 3.32
C ASN A 58 11.69 1.43 3.16
N TRP A 59 11.62 2.49 3.97
CA TRP A 59 12.39 3.73 3.72
C TRP A 59 13.90 3.52 3.56
N SER A 60 14.52 2.64 4.35
CA SER A 60 15.95 2.30 4.22
C SER A 60 16.29 1.73 2.83
N TRP A 61 15.43 0.84 2.31
CA TRP A 61 15.61 0.24 0.99
C TRP A 61 15.34 1.26 -0.13
N ILE A 62 14.25 2.05 0.00
CA ILE A 62 13.91 3.11 -0.95
C ILE A 62 15.08 4.08 -1.11
N ARG A 63 15.64 4.59 0.00
CA ARG A 63 16.81 5.46 -0.04
C ARG A 63 18.02 4.80 -0.71
N ALA A 64 18.25 3.51 -0.46
CA ALA A 64 19.37 2.79 -1.06
C ALA A 64 19.23 2.63 -2.58
N GLN A 65 18.00 2.55 -3.10
CA GLN A 65 17.75 2.42 -4.54
C GLN A 65 17.65 3.78 -5.24
N MET A 66 17.10 4.80 -4.57
CA MET A 66 16.72 6.07 -5.22
C MET A 66 17.71 7.22 -4.95
N LEU A 67 18.62 7.11 -3.97
CA LEU A 67 19.61 8.15 -3.68
C LEU A 67 21.03 7.72 -4.11
N PRO A 68 21.64 8.38 -5.12
CA PRO A 68 22.99 8.09 -5.57
C PRO A 68 24.01 8.56 -4.53
N GLY A 69 24.45 7.64 -3.66
CA GLY A 69 25.40 7.91 -2.57
C GLY A 69 25.35 6.87 -1.45
N ALA A 70 24.27 6.06 -1.38
CA ALA A 70 24.13 4.98 -0.40
C ALA A 70 24.94 3.71 -0.73
N ARG A 71 25.47 3.59 -1.95
CA ARG A 71 26.42 2.54 -2.34
C ARG A 71 27.83 3.05 -2.15
N LYS A 72 28.33 3.10 -0.91
CA LYS A 72 29.78 3.19 -0.70
C LYS A 72 30.39 1.87 -1.17
N THR A 73 31.04 1.92 -2.33
CA THR A 73 32.17 1.07 -2.76
C THR A 73 32.42 -0.15 -1.88
N ALA A 74 31.89 -1.30 -2.29
CA ALA A 74 32.56 -2.57 -2.00
C ALA A 74 33.77 -2.61 -2.94
N ALA A 75 34.91 -2.18 -2.42
CA ALA A 75 36.23 -2.44 -3.00
C ALA A 75 36.73 -3.79 -2.48
#